data_AF-A0A6A4NC36-F1
#
_entry.id   AF-A0A6A4NC36-F1
#
_cell.length_a   1.000
_cell.length_b   1.000
_cell.length_c   1.000
_cell.angle_alpha   90.00
_cell.angle_beta   90.00
_cell.angle_gamma   90.00
#
_symmetry.space_group_name_H-M   'P 1'
#
loop_
_entity.id
_entity.type
_entity.pdbx_description
1 polymer ?
#
loop_
_entity_poly.entity_id
_entity_poly.type
_entity_poly.pdbx_seq_one_letter_code
_entity_poly.pdbx_strand_id
1 'polypeptide(L)'
;MDVKYNQSVVSKLEEIVHKLKLEGYEPDLNQVLLDIEDHEKVNQVTLHFSEKMALAFGLLNIPQGIPIHIVKNLRICCDCHTFMRLFSKIYNLRIIIRDQNRFHHFAEGSCSCRNHW
;
A
#
# COMPACT_ATOMS: atom_id res chain seq x y z
N MET A 1 -8.92 16.27 11.22
CA MET A 1 -9.33 15.65 9.93
C MET A 1 -10.79 15.27 10.08
N ASP A 2 -11.65 15.67 9.14
CA ASP A 2 -13.07 15.33 9.19
C ASP A 2 -13.29 13.82 9.17
N VAL A 3 -14.19 13.32 10.02
CA VAL A 3 -14.52 11.89 10.14
C VAL A 3 -14.95 11.31 8.79
N LYS A 4 -15.70 12.08 7.99
CA LYS A 4 -16.11 11.70 6.62
C LYS A 4 -14.93 11.49 5.66
N TYR A 5 -13.85 12.26 5.83
CA TYR A 5 -12.68 12.18 4.97
C TYR A 5 -11.84 10.93 5.27
N ASN A 6 -11.79 10.51 6.54
CA ASN A 6 -11.17 9.24 6.89
C ASN A 6 -11.94 8.07 6.26
N GLN A 7 -13.28 8.12 6.31
CA GLN A 7 -14.15 7.12 5.69
C GLN A 7 -13.89 6.95 4.18
N SER A 8 -13.73 8.05 3.43
CA SER A 8 -13.49 7.96 1.98
C SER A 8 -12.14 7.33 1.65
N VAL A 9 -11.10 7.61 2.44
CA VAL A 9 -9.78 6.98 2.29
C VAL A 9 -9.86 5.49 2.60
N VAL A 10 -10.55 5.10 3.68
CA VAL A 10 -10.75 3.68 4.04
C VAL A 10 -11.51 2.95 2.96
N SER A 11 -12.65 3.48 2.49
CA SER A 11 -13.43 2.85 1.40
C SER A 11 -12.63 2.78 0.10
N LYS A 12 -11.77 3.76 -0.18
CA LYS A 12 -10.88 3.67 -1.35
C LYS A 12 -9.83 2.57 -1.18
N LEU A 13 -9.28 2.42 0.01
CA LEU A 13 -8.34 1.36 0.32
C LEU A 13 -9.01 -0.02 0.19
N GLU A 14 -10.24 -0.18 0.68
CA GLU A 14 -11.02 -1.43 0.51
C GLU A 14 -11.22 -1.77 -0.97
N GLU A 15 -11.56 -0.79 -1.82
CA GLU A 15 -11.67 -0.97 -3.27
C GLU A 15 -10.35 -1.45 -3.89
N ILE A 16 -9.24 -0.81 -3.50
CA ILE A 16 -7.89 -1.17 -3.97
C ILE A 16 -7.55 -2.60 -3.56
N VAL A 17 -7.75 -2.94 -2.28
CA VAL A 17 -7.50 -4.28 -1.73
C VAL A 17 -8.32 -5.33 -2.47
N HIS A 18 -9.60 -5.06 -2.72
CA HIS A 18 -10.47 -5.99 -3.42
C HIS A 18 -9.94 -6.29 -4.82
N LYS A 19 -9.56 -5.26 -5.59
CA LYS A 19 -8.97 -5.42 -6.93
C LYS A 19 -7.64 -6.17 -6.89
N LEU A 20 -6.79 -5.89 -5.90
CA LEU A 20 -5.52 -6.57 -5.72
C LEU A 20 -5.71 -8.06 -5.40
N LYS A 21 -6.69 -8.41 -4.55
CA LYS A 21 -7.01 -9.80 -4.22
C LYS A 21 -7.44 -10.60 -5.45
N LEU A 22 -8.19 -9.99 -6.37
CA LEU A 22 -8.58 -10.63 -7.65
C LEU A 22 -7.36 -10.95 -8.53
N GLU A 23 -6.24 -10.23 -8.35
CA GLU A 23 -4.97 -10.43 -9.05
C GLU A 23 -3.94 -11.24 -8.22
N GLY A 24 -4.38 -11.85 -7.11
CA GLY A 24 -3.55 -12.75 -6.30
C GLY A 24 -2.79 -12.08 -5.16
N TYR A 25 -3.20 -10.89 -4.69
CA TYR A 25 -2.67 -10.33 -3.45
C TYR A 25 -3.17 -11.08 -2.22
N GLU A 26 -2.24 -11.64 -1.45
CA GLU A 26 -2.49 -12.27 -0.16
C GLU A 26 -1.78 -11.47 0.94
N PRO A 27 -2.52 -10.96 1.95
CA PRO A 27 -1.92 -10.26 3.09
C PRO A 27 -0.99 -11.16 3.90
N ASP A 28 0.25 -10.71 4.16
CA ASP A 28 1.19 -11.45 5.02
C ASP A 28 0.93 -11.14 6.51
N LEU A 29 0.23 -12.05 7.19
CA LEU A 29 -0.14 -11.91 8.60
C LEU A 29 1.06 -11.91 9.55
N ASN A 30 2.21 -12.43 9.13
CA ASN A 30 3.43 -12.43 9.95
C ASN A 30 3.97 -11.01 10.17
N GLN A 31 3.46 -10.01 9.43
CA GLN A 31 3.80 -8.60 9.63
C GLN A 31 3.10 -7.99 10.86
N VAL A 32 2.10 -8.67 11.44
CA VAL A 32 1.42 -8.24 12.67
C VAL A 32 2.00 -9.01 13.85
N LEU A 33 2.75 -8.31 14.69
CA LEU A 33 3.36 -8.87 15.91
C LEU A 33 2.40 -8.95 17.10
N LEU A 34 1.19 -8.38 16.97
CA LEU A 34 0.18 -8.47 18.01
C LEU A 34 -0.40 -9.88 18.04
N ASP A 35 -0.48 -10.45 19.23
CA ASP A 35 -1.13 -11.74 19.47
C ASP A 35 -2.65 -11.54 19.56
N ILE A 36 -3.26 -11.40 18.39
CA ILE A 36 -4.69 -11.22 18.18
C ILE A 36 -5.20 -12.26 17.19
N GLU A 37 -6.53 -12.38 17.09
CA GLU A 37 -7.16 -13.30 16.15
C GLU A 37 -6.75 -13.00 14.70
N ASP A 38 -6.61 -14.03 13.87
CA ASP A 38 -6.13 -13.88 12.49
C ASP A 38 -7.03 -12.97 11.65
N HIS A 39 -8.34 -12.96 11.91
CA HIS A 39 -9.28 -12.05 11.25
C HIS A 39 -8.92 -10.57 11.55
N GLU A 40 -8.50 -10.29 12.77
CA GLU A 40 -8.07 -8.97 13.23
C GLU A 40 -6.69 -8.61 12.63
N LYS A 41 -5.77 -9.58 12.53
CA LYS A 41 -4.48 -9.41 11.83
C LYS A 41 -4.68 -9.08 10.36
N VAL A 42 -5.60 -9.75 9.67
CA VAL A 42 -5.95 -9.46 8.28
C VAL A 42 -6.37 -8.00 8.15
N ASN A 43 -7.26 -7.52 9.02
CA ASN A 43 -7.68 -6.12 9.02
C ASN A 43 -6.51 -5.18 9.26
N GLN A 44 -5.61 -5.50 10.20
CA GLN A 44 -4.46 -4.66 10.51
C GLN A 44 -3.47 -4.53 9.35
N VAL A 45 -3.08 -5.65 8.72
CA VAL A 45 -2.20 -5.63 7.54
C VAL A 45 -2.87 -4.90 6.38
N THR A 46 -4.16 -5.14 6.18
CA THR A 46 -4.89 -4.69 4.98
C THR A 46 -5.27 -3.21 5.03
N LEU A 47 -5.75 -2.73 6.17
CA LEU A 47 -6.39 -1.42 6.32
C LEU A 47 -5.56 -0.43 7.14
N HIS A 48 -4.72 -0.92 8.06
CA HIS A 48 -4.10 -0.07 9.08
C HIS A 48 -2.61 0.20 8.86
N PHE A 49 -2.03 -0.29 7.76
CA PHE A 49 -0.66 0.06 7.39
C PHE A 49 -0.61 1.45 6.75
N SER A 50 0.23 2.32 7.32
CA SER A 50 0.30 3.75 6.98
C SER A 50 0.59 4.00 5.49
N GLU A 51 1.40 3.14 4.85
CA GLU A 51 1.76 3.26 3.45
C GLU A 51 0.56 3.03 2.53
N LYS A 52 -0.32 2.08 2.87
CA LYS A 52 -1.52 1.78 2.08
C LYS A 52 -2.54 2.90 2.20
N MET A 53 -2.72 3.43 3.40
CA MET A 53 -3.55 4.60 3.65
C MET A 53 -3.03 5.84 2.90
N ALA A 54 -1.72 6.06 2.92
CA ALA A 54 -1.09 7.16 2.17
C ALA A 54 -1.28 7.01 0.66
N LEU A 55 -1.22 5.79 0.12
CA LEU A 55 -1.52 5.53 -1.28
C LEU A 55 -2.98 5.81 -1.62
N ALA A 56 -3.92 5.31 -0.82
CA ALA A 56 -5.35 5.53 -1.02
C ALA A 56 -5.69 7.03 -0.96
N PHE A 57 -5.11 7.74 0.01
CA PHE A 57 -5.19 9.19 0.10
C PHE A 57 -4.62 9.86 -1.16
N GLY A 58 -3.40 9.50 -1.58
CA GLY A 58 -2.78 10.08 -2.77
C GLY A 58 -3.67 9.91 -4.02
N LEU A 59 -4.23 8.71 -4.21
CA LEU A 59 -5.08 8.39 -5.34
C LEU A 59 -6.39 9.21 -5.38
N LEU A 60 -6.93 9.61 -4.22
CA LEU A 60 -8.15 10.42 -4.15
C LEU A 60 -7.90 11.91 -4.45
N ASN A 61 -6.69 12.41 -4.18
CA ASN A 61 -6.41 13.85 -4.18
C ASN A 61 -5.51 14.30 -5.35
N ILE A 62 -4.81 13.38 -5.99
CA ILE A 62 -3.86 13.69 -7.06
C ILE A 62 -4.54 13.48 -8.42
N PRO A 63 -4.36 14.40 -9.40
CA PRO A 63 -4.82 14.20 -10.77
C PRO A 63 -4.35 12.88 -11.38
N GLN A 64 -5.17 12.30 -12.26
CA GLN A 64 -4.84 11.06 -12.95
C GLN A 64 -3.52 11.17 -13.71
N GLY A 65 -2.71 10.11 -13.65
CA GLY A 65 -1.44 10.00 -14.36
C GLY A 65 -0.23 10.62 -13.65
N ILE A 66 -0.42 11.31 -12.52
CA ILE A 66 0.71 11.85 -11.73
C ILE A 66 1.22 10.78 -10.75
N PRO A 67 2.54 10.56 -10.63
CA PRO A 67 3.10 9.63 -9.66
C PRO A 67 2.74 9.97 -8.21
N ILE A 68 2.52 8.95 -7.38
CA ILE A 68 2.30 9.13 -5.94
C ILE A 68 3.65 9.01 -5.22
N HIS A 69 3.98 10.01 -4.40
CA HIS A 69 5.21 10.02 -3.59
C HIS A 69 4.87 9.79 -2.11
N ILE A 70 5.50 8.80 -1.49
CA ILE A 70 5.32 8.48 -0.07
C ILE A 70 6.70 8.51 0.60
N VAL A 71 6.81 9.21 1.72
CA VAL A 71 8.03 9.23 2.54
C VAL A 71 7.73 8.61 3.89
N LYS A 72 8.54 7.63 4.30
CA LYS A 72 8.43 6.98 5.61
C LYS A 72 9.80 6.91 6.29
N ASN A 73 9.76 6.86 7.63
CA ASN A 73 10.94 6.80 8.48
C ASN A 73 11.40 5.37 8.76
N LEU A 74 10.54 4.38 8.57
CA LEU A 74 10.85 2.95 8.73
C LEU A 74 11.21 2.34 7.37
N ARG A 75 11.77 1.13 7.36
CA ARG A 75 11.91 0.31 6.14
C ARG A 75 10.55 -0.19 5.66
N ILE A 76 10.34 -0.31 4.35
CA ILE A 76 9.10 -0.91 3.81
C ILE A 76 9.03 -2.40 4.17
N CYS A 77 7.87 -2.88 4.62
CA CYS A 77 7.67 -4.30 4.91
C CYS A 77 7.39 -5.10 3.63
N CYS A 78 7.51 -6.43 3.69
CA CYS A 78 7.31 -7.31 2.53
C CYS A 78 5.89 -7.19 1.95
N ASP A 79 4.90 -7.12 2.83
CA ASP A 79 3.49 -6.96 2.45
C ASP A 79 3.23 -5.63 1.71
N CYS A 80 3.65 -4.49 2.30
CA CYS A 80 3.55 -3.19 1.64
C CYS A 80 4.29 -3.17 0.31
N HIS A 81 5.48 -3.77 0.23
CA HIS A 81 6.23 -3.83 -1.01
C HIS A 81 5.47 -4.61 -2.10
N THR A 82 4.89 -5.76 -1.76
CA THR A 82 4.07 -6.58 -2.68
C THR A 82 2.80 -5.85 -3.10
N PHE A 83 2.13 -5.18 -2.16
CA PHE A 83 0.94 -4.38 -2.39
C PHE A 83 1.21 -3.24 -3.40
N MET A 84 2.26 -2.45 -3.19
CA MET A 84 2.63 -1.33 -4.07
C MET A 84 3.03 -1.79 -5.46
N ARG A 85 3.75 -2.92 -5.54
CA ARG A 85 4.12 -3.56 -6.80
C ARG A 85 2.87 -3.93 -7.60
N LEU A 86 1.96 -4.70 -7.01
CA LEU A 86 0.72 -5.11 -7.69
C LEU A 86 -0.17 -3.91 -8.03
N PHE A 87 -0.27 -2.92 -7.15
CA PHE A 87 -1.00 -1.70 -7.44
C PHE A 87 -0.48 -1.01 -8.70
N SER A 88 0.84 -0.85 -8.83
CA SER A 88 1.43 -0.18 -9.98
C SER A 88 1.11 -0.87 -11.32
N LYS A 89 0.90 -2.19 -11.30
CA LYS A 89 0.47 -2.99 -12.46
C LYS A 89 -1.00 -2.73 -12.79
N ILE A 90 -1.89 -2.87 -11.80
CA ILE A 90 -3.35 -2.80 -12.00
C ILE A 90 -3.80 -1.39 -12.38
N TYR A 91 -3.27 -0.39 -11.68
CA TYR A 91 -3.66 1.00 -11.85
C TYR A 91 -2.82 1.75 -12.90
N ASN A 92 -1.80 1.09 -13.46
CA ASN A 92 -0.83 1.70 -14.39
C ASN A 92 -0.30 3.05 -13.87
N LEU A 93 0.00 3.11 -12.57
CA LEU A 93 0.41 4.32 -11.87
C LEU A 93 1.75 4.12 -11.18
N ARG A 94 2.66 5.08 -11.39
CA ARG A 94 3.97 5.05 -10.74
C ARG A 94 3.84 5.43 -9.27
N ILE A 95 4.51 4.68 -8.41
CA ILE A 95 4.63 5.01 -6.98
C ILE A 95 6.11 5.14 -6.63
N ILE A 96 6.46 6.18 -5.91
CA ILE A 96 7.81 6.41 -5.42
C ILE A 96 7.76 6.43 -3.91
N ILE A 97 8.40 5.46 -3.27
CA ILE A 97 8.49 5.38 -1.81
C ILE A 97 9.93 5.61 -1.39
N ARG A 98 10.16 6.64 -0.58
CA ARG A 98 11.41 6.81 0.16
C ARG A 98 11.24 6.22 1.54
N ASP A 99 12.02 5.19 1.85
CA ASP A 99 12.09 4.62 3.18
C ASP A 99 13.42 5.00 3.86
N GLN A 100 13.73 4.42 5.02
CA GLN A 100 14.98 4.71 5.73
C GLN A 100 16.25 4.38 4.92
N ASN A 101 16.17 3.40 4.03
CA ASN A 101 17.33 2.79 3.40
C ASN A 101 17.52 3.28 1.96
N ARG A 102 16.43 3.46 1.21
CA ARG A 102 16.49 3.70 -0.23
C ARG A 102 15.19 4.27 -0.80
N PHE A 103 15.23 4.54 -2.09
CA PHE A 103 14.05 4.80 -2.91
C PHE A 103 13.59 3.51 -3.60
N HIS A 104 12.28 3.27 -3.53
CA HIS A 104 11.58 2.22 -4.25
C HIS A 104 10.74 2.88 -5.34
N HIS A 105 11.04 2.58 -6.59
CA HIS A 105 10.26 3.04 -7.73
C HIS A 105 9.42 1.87 -8.24
N PHE A 106 8.11 1.95 -8.02
CA PHE A 106 7.15 0.96 -8.49
C PHE A 106 6.55 1.39 -9.82
N ALA A 107 6.63 0.52 -10.82
CA ALA A 107 6.05 0.71 -12.14
C ALA A 107 5.76 -0.65 -12.78
N GLU A 108 4.59 -0.78 -13.42
CA GLU A 108 4.22 -1.94 -14.24
C GLU A 108 4.39 -3.30 -13.53
N GLY A 109 4.16 -3.35 -12.21
CA GLY A 109 4.31 -4.59 -11.45
C GLY A 109 5.74 -4.92 -11.05
N SER A 110 6.66 -3.96 -11.14
CA SER A 110 8.06 -4.12 -10.75
C SER A 110 8.50 -3.04 -9.76
N CYS A 111 9.58 -3.30 -9.03
CA CYS A 111 10.23 -2.31 -8.17
C CYS A 111 11.73 -2.21 -8.52
N SER A 112 12.27 -1.00 -8.49
CA SER A 112 13.70 -0.73 -8.72
C SER A 112 14.65 -1.45 -7.76
N CYS A 113 14.18 -1.86 -6.57
CA CYS A 113 15.00 -2.56 -5.59
C CYS A 113 15.29 -4.03 -5.96
N ARG A 114 14.68 -4.56 -7.04
CA ARG A 114 14.83 -5.96 -7.49
C ARG A 114 14.56 -6.98 -6.39
N ASN A 115 13.51 -6.74 -5.59
CA ASN A 115 13.14 -7.56 -4.42
C ASN A 115 14.22 -7.65 -3.34
N HIS A 116 15.13 -6.68 -3.28
CA HIS A 116 16.01 -6.47 -2.13
C HIS A 116 15.45 -5.29 -1.33
N TRP A 117 14.27 -5.51 -0.74
CA TRP A 117 13.57 -4.54 0.11
C TRP A 117 14.40 -4.18 1.33
#